data_AF-A0A392S2T6-F1
#
_entry.id   AF-A0A392S2T6-F1
#
_cell.length_a   1.000
_cell.length_b   1.000
_cell.length_c   1.000
_cell.angle_alpha   90.00
_cell.angle_beta   90.00
_cell.angle_gamma   90.00
#
_symmetry.space_group_name_H-M   'P 1'
#
loop_
_entity.id
_entity.type
_entity.pdbx_description
1 polymer ?
#
loop_
_entity_poly.entity_id
_entity_poly.type
_entity_poly.pdbx_seq_one_letter_code
_entity_poly.pdbx_strand_id
1 'polypeptide(L)' 'MTWLYHIKAKSDAFDVFKKFKALVEKQSEKSIKVLRTDGGGEYTSTEFENFCKEQGIIHEVTAPYTPQHNGL' A
#
# COMPACT_ATOMS: atom_id res chain seq x y z
N MET A 1 -1.94 -16.50 1.76
CA MET A 1 -1.91 -16.20 0.31
C MET A 1 -1.07 -14.96 0.15
N THR A 2 -0.06 -15.02 -0.71
CA THR A 2 0.90 -13.93 -0.89
C THR A 2 0.78 -13.41 -2.31
N TRP A 3 0.74 -12.10 -2.47
CA TRP A 3 0.66 -11.43 -3.77
C TRP A 3 1.96 -10.70 -4.05
N LEU A 4 2.46 -10.80 -5.27
CA LEU A 4 3.64 -10.08 -5.73
C LEU A 4 3.28 -9.27 -6.97
N TYR A 5 3.63 -7.98 -6.97
CA TYR A 5 3.41 -7.08 -8.09
C TYR A 5 4.65 -6.21 -8.30
N HIS A 6 5.22 -6.24 -9.50
CA HIS A 6 6.47 -5.55 -9.80
C HIS A 6 6.23 -4.07 -10.10
N ILE A 7 7.06 -3.22 -9.52
CA ILE A 7 7.17 -1.79 -9.84
C ILE A 7 8.46 -1.55 -10.63
N LYS A 8 8.42 -0.68 -11.64
CA LYS A 8 9.61 -0.33 -12.45
C LYS A 8 10.42 0.78 -11.79
N ALA A 9 9.76 1.84 -11.35
CA ALA A 9 10.35 2.92 -10.59
C ALA A 9 9.57 3.19 -9.30
N LYS A 10 10.23 3.79 -8.30
CA LYS A 10 9.57 4.21 -7.04
C LYS A 10 8.45 5.22 -7.27
N SER A 11 8.57 6.08 -8.28
CA SER A 11 7.53 7.04 -8.67
C SER A 11 6.24 6.37 -9.14
N ASP A 12 6.31 5.12 -9.61
CA ASP A 12 5.15 4.40 -10.13
C ASP A 12 4.33 3.74 -9.01
N ALA A 13 4.79 3.81 -7.76
CA ALA A 13 4.21 3.08 -6.63
C ALA A 13 2.71 3.36 -6.47
N PHE A 14 2.28 4.63 -6.58
CA PHE A 14 0.87 4.98 -6.42
C PHE A 14 -0.03 4.41 -7.53
N ASP A 15 0.36 4.59 -8.78
CA ASP A 15 -0.41 4.09 -9.93
C ASP A 15 -0.45 2.57 -9.97
N VAL A 16 0.65 1.92 -9.60
CA VAL A 16 0.71 0.47 -9.48
C VAL A 16 -0.15 0.00 -8.31
N PHE A 17 -0.14 0.68 -7.16
CA PHE A 17 -0.96 0.33 -6.00
C PHE A 17 -2.46 0.33 -6.33
N LYS A 18 -2.95 1.32 -7.08
CA LYS A 18 -4.36 1.36 -7.53
C LYS A 18 -4.74 0.12 -8.34
N LYS A 19 -3.88 -0.28 -9.29
CA LYS A 19 -4.08 -1.49 -10.11
C LYS A 19 -4.01 -2.76 -9.29
N PHE A 20 -3.04 -2.81 -8.37
CA PHE A 20 -2.84 -3.93 -7.46
C PHE A 20 -4.05 -4.14 -6.56
N LYS A 21 -4.54 -3.10 -5.88
CA LYS A 21 -5.75 -3.13 -5.04
C LYS A 21 -6.92 -3.76 -5.79
N ALA A 22 -7.27 -3.21 -6.95
CA ALA A 22 -8.40 -3.70 -7.73
C ALA A 22 -8.27 -5.20 -8.10
N LEU A 23 -7.05 -5.64 -8.44
CA LEU A 23 -6.78 -7.03 -8.78
C LEU A 23 -6.90 -7.96 -7.57
N VAL A 24 -6.26 -7.63 -6.45
CA VAL A 24 -6.25 -8.51 -5.27
C VAL A 24 -7.61 -8.56 -4.59
N GLU A 25 -8.34 -7.45 -4.55
CA GLU A 25 -9.67 -7.43 -3.95
C GLU A 25 -10.65 -8.27 -4.76
N LYS A 26 -10.56 -8.19 -6.10
CA LYS A 26 -11.41 -8.99 -6.99
C LYS A 26 -11.07 -10.48 -6.93
N GLN A 27 -9.79 -10.84 -6.91
CA GLN A 27 -9.40 -12.26 -6.89
C GLN A 27 -9.59 -12.92 -5.53
N SER A 28 -9.49 -12.16 -4.44
CA SER A 28 -9.67 -12.69 -3.08
C SER A 28 -11.07 -12.53 -2.53
N GLU A 29 -11.94 -11.77 -3.22
CA GLU A 29 -13.27 -11.36 -2.76
C GLU A 29 -13.24 -10.65 -1.38
N LYS A 30 -12.12 -9.98 -1.08
CA LYS A 30 -11.88 -9.28 0.20
C LYS A 30 -11.39 -7.88 -0.07
N SER A 31 -11.85 -6.91 0.71
CA SER A 31 -11.36 -5.53 0.64
C SER A 31 -10.11 -5.32 1.49
N ILE A 32 -9.19 -4.48 1.00
CA ILE A 32 -8.05 -3.99 1.79
C ILE A 32 -8.60 -3.00 2.81
N LYS A 33 -8.36 -3.26 4.10
CA LYS A 33 -8.79 -2.37 5.20
C LYS A 33 -7.65 -1.56 5.78
N VAL A 34 -6.46 -2.16 5.84
CA VAL A 34 -5.27 -1.57 6.41
C VAL A 34 -4.13 -1.76 5.42
N LEU A 35 -3.44 -0.67 5.12
CA LEU A 35 -2.19 -0.68 4.39
C LEU A 35 -1.08 -0.27 5.37
N ARG A 36 -0.06 -1.12 5.53
CA ARG A 36 1.12 -0.79 6.34
C ARG A 36 2.33 -0.63 5.43
N THR A 37 2.99 0.52 5.51
CA THR A 37 4.21 0.81 4.73
C THR A 37 5.33 1.24 5.65
N ASP A 38 6.58 1.06 5.21
CA ASP A 38 7.67 1.80 5.82
C ASP A 38 7.54 3.30 5.50
N GLY A 39 8.25 4.15 6.23
CA GLY A 39 8.28 5.60 6.00
C GLY A 39 8.98 6.04 4.72
N GLY A 40 9.05 5.18 3.69
CA GLY A 40 9.53 5.55 2.36
C GLY A 40 8.62 6.61 1.71
N GLY A 41 9.23 7.59 1.04
CA GLY A 41 8.51 8.71 0.44
C GLY A 41 7.53 8.32 -0.68
N GLU A 42 7.70 7.13 -1.26
CA GLU A 42 6.86 6.60 -2.34
C GLU A 42 5.39 6.37 -1.95
N TYR A 43 5.10 6.19 -0.67
CA TYR A 43 3.74 5.92 -0.17
C TYR A 43 3.16 7.05 0.69
N THR A 44 3.93 8.12 0.96
CA THR A 44 3.53 9.21 1.86
C THR A 44 3.13 10.49 1.13
N SER A 45 2.90 10.41 -0.18
CA SER A 45 2.40 11.57 -0.94
C SER A 45 0.97 11.92 -0.51
N THR A 46 0.62 13.21 -0.56
CA THR A 46 -0.73 13.68 -0.22
C THR A 46 -1.80 13.03 -1.10
N GLU A 47 -1.49 12.78 -2.37
CA GLU A 47 -2.38 12.06 -3.29
C GLU A 47 -2.67 10.64 -2.81
N PHE A 48 -1.64 9.95 -2.33
CA PHE A 48 -1.76 8.59 -1.80
C PHE A 48 -2.61 8.55 -0.53
N GLU A 49 -2.39 9.49 0.39
CA GLU A 49 -3.18 9.61 1.63
C GLU A 49 -4.66 9.90 1.32
N ASN A 50 -4.92 10.84 0.39
CA ASN A 50 -6.28 11.17 -0.02
C ASN A 50 -6.99 9.97 -0.64
N PHE A 51 -6.29 9.24 -1.52
CA PHE A 51 -6.81 8.01 -2.09
C PHE A 51 -7.15 6.97 -1.01
N CYS A 52 -6.29 6.77 -0.02
CA CYS A 52 -6.59 5.84 1.08
C CYS A 52 -7.84 6.26 1.86
N LYS A 53 -8.00 7.55 2.16
CA LYS A 53 -9.20 8.09 2.84
C LYS A 53 -10.46 7.87 2.01
N GLU A 54 -10.42 8.17 0.70
CA GLU A 54 -11.55 7.97 -0.22
C GLU A 54 -11.95 6.50 -0.34
N GLN A 55 -10.97 5.58 -0.28
CA GLN A 55 -11.20 4.14 -0.32
C GLN A 55 -11.54 3.54 1.05
N GLY A 56 -11.52 4.32 2.14
CA GLY A 56 -11.73 3.83 3.50
C GLY A 56 -10.61 2.92 4.03
N ILE A 57 -9.39 3.08 3.51
CA ILE A 57 -8.19 2.34 3.92
C ILE A 57 -7.48 3.11 5.03
N ILE A 58 -7.16 2.42 6.13
CA ILE A 58 -6.29 2.93 7.18
C ILE A 58 -4.84 2.75 6.71
N HIS A 59 -4.11 3.87 6.52
CA HIS A 59 -2.70 3.84 6.15
C HIS A 59 -1.83 4.01 7.40
N GLU A 60 -1.11 2.95 7.76
CA GLU A 60 -0.17 2.92 8.88
C GLU A 60 1.26 3.02 8.36
N VAL A 61 1.95 4.09 8.72
CA VAL A 61 3.35 4.29 8.36
C VAL A 61 4.22 3.91 9.56
N THR A 62 5.06 2.88 9.40
CA THR A 62 5.97 2.46 10.47
C THR A 62 7.18 3.38 10.52
N ALA A 63 7.66 3.65 11.74
CA ALA A 63 8.86 4.46 11.95
C ALA A 63 10.07 3.87 11.19
N PRO A 64 10.99 4.71 10.70
CA PRO A 64 12.27 4.25 10.18
C PRO A 64 13.01 3.41 11.24
N TYR A 65 13.74 2.38 10.81
CA TYR A 65 14.57 1.51 11.67
C TYR A 65 13.82 0.56 12.63
N THR A 66 12.52 0.30 12.42
CA THR A 66 11.79 -0.80 13.09
C THR A 66 11.33 -1.92 12.13
N PRO A 67 12.25 -2.62 11.41
CA PRO A 67 11.88 -3.72 10.51
C PRO A 67 11.06 -4.82 11.20
N GLN A 68 11.15 -4.95 12.53
CA GLN A 68 10.41 -5.93 13.32
C GLN A 68 8.90 -5.67 13.30
N HIS A 69 8.45 -4.43 13.10
CA HIS A 69 7.03 -4.09 12.95
C HIS A 69 6.49 -4.41 11.53
N ASN A 70 7.40 -4.65 10.59
CA ASN A 70 7.11 -5.06 9.21
C ASN A 70 7.23 -6.57 9.02
N GLY A 71 7.49 -7.32 10.10
CA GLY A 71 7.47 -8.78 10.10
C GLY A 71 6.05 -9.32 9.98
N LEU A 72 5.88 -10.33 9.11
CA LEU A 72 4.67 -11.16 9.00
C LEU A 72 4.62 -12.22 10.10
#